data_AF-A0A1B9GNK1-F1
#
_entry.id   AF-A0A1B9GNK1-F1
#
_cell.length_a   1.000
_cell.length_b   1.000
_cell.length_c   1.000
_cell.angle_alpha   90.00
_cell.angle_beta   90.00
_cell.angle_gamma   90.00
#
_symmetry.space_group_name_H-M   'P 1'
#
loop_
_entity.id
_entity.type
_entity.pdbx_description
1 polymer ?
#
loop_
_entity_poly.entity_id
_entity_poly.type
_entity_poly.pdbx_seq_one_letter_code
_entity_poly.pdbx_strand_id
1 'polypeptide(L)'
;MDFLAAYIFPMGEKKIEEFIMTGISLGGHVTWRLLREEPRIKIGIPIIGLPFESFPKYMGPRAESLSIPFTAPTYPPSLKPLLEGEVDHSSYKGKKILTLHGARDKLVPLEKGLGDIEEVLRVVNASEGGKAELWSQENAGHVCSDEMLRRTADWVWTYGLS
;
A
#
# COMPACT_ATOMS: atom_id res chain seq x y z
N MET A 1 15.71 -6.71 -2.25
CA MET A 1 15.36 -7.30 -3.58
C MET A 1 16.59 -7.71 -4.39
N ASP A 2 17.80 -7.54 -3.83
CA ASP A 2 19.08 -7.59 -4.55
C ASP A 2 19.48 -9.00 -4.99
N PHE A 3 19.07 -10.01 -4.25
CA PHE A 3 19.40 -11.40 -4.55
C PHE A 3 18.42 -12.05 -5.54
N LEU A 4 17.26 -11.42 -5.82
CA LEU A 4 16.17 -12.08 -6.54
C LEU A 4 16.58 -12.51 -7.96
N ALA A 5 17.27 -11.64 -8.70
CA ALA A 5 17.76 -11.96 -10.03
C ALA A 5 18.71 -13.17 -10.03
N ALA A 6 19.61 -13.29 -9.04
CA ALA A 6 20.54 -14.41 -8.94
C ALA A 6 19.85 -15.76 -8.67
N TYR A 7 18.68 -15.75 -8.01
CA TYR A 7 17.91 -16.98 -7.77
C TYR A 7 16.95 -17.33 -8.92
N ILE A 8 16.34 -16.34 -9.57
CA ILE A 8 15.40 -16.57 -10.68
C ILE A 8 16.15 -16.82 -12.00
N PHE A 9 17.33 -16.21 -12.17
CA PHE A 9 18.19 -16.31 -13.36
C PHE A 9 19.59 -16.78 -12.94
N PRO A 10 19.74 -18.05 -12.52
CA PRO A 10 20.96 -18.56 -11.90
C PRO A 10 22.18 -18.57 -12.83
N MET A 11 21.99 -18.47 -14.15
CA MET A 11 23.06 -18.37 -15.14
C MET A 11 23.33 -16.92 -15.56
N GLY A 12 22.67 -15.93 -14.96
CA GLY A 12 22.76 -14.53 -15.35
C GLY A 12 22.06 -14.21 -16.67
N GLU A 13 21.10 -15.04 -17.09
CA GLU A 13 20.45 -14.97 -18.41
C GLU A 13 19.49 -13.79 -18.56
N LYS A 14 19.03 -13.20 -17.45
CA LYS A 14 18.16 -12.01 -17.44
C LYS A 14 18.50 -11.09 -16.26
N LYS A 15 18.16 -9.81 -16.44
CA LYS A 15 18.19 -8.79 -15.40
C LYS A 15 16.77 -8.31 -15.10
N ILE A 16 16.54 -7.88 -13.87
CA ILE A 16 15.27 -7.25 -13.47
C ILE A 16 15.42 -5.75 -13.70
N GLU A 17 14.67 -5.21 -14.65
CA GLU A 17 14.68 -3.77 -14.96
C GLU A 17 13.76 -2.96 -14.05
N GLU A 18 12.62 -3.55 -13.67
CA GLU A 18 11.59 -2.86 -12.91
C GLU A 18 10.97 -3.78 -11.86
N PHE A 19 10.57 -3.18 -10.75
CA PHE A 19 9.78 -3.83 -9.72
C PHE A 19 8.43 -3.13 -9.57
N ILE A 20 7.37 -3.90 -9.76
CA ILE A 20 5.98 -3.50 -9.55
C ILE A 20 5.48 -4.25 -8.32
N MET A 21 4.80 -3.56 -7.41
CA MET A 21 4.30 -4.17 -6.17
C MET A 21 2.78 -4.10 -6.08
N THR A 22 2.15 -5.20 -5.70
CA THR A 22 0.74 -5.24 -5.34
C THR A 22 0.55 -6.23 -4.20
N GLY A 23 -0.51 -6.05 -3.43
CA GLY A 23 -0.86 -6.96 -2.37
C GLY A 23 -2.24 -6.66 -1.83
N ILE A 24 -2.89 -7.70 -1.30
CA ILE A 24 -4.25 -7.62 -0.76
C ILE A 24 -4.18 -7.60 0.76
N SER A 25 -5.01 -6.77 1.41
CA SER A 25 -5.15 -6.73 2.87
C SER A 25 -3.81 -6.41 3.54
N LEU A 26 -3.24 -7.31 4.36
CA LEU A 26 -1.89 -7.15 4.91
C LEU A 26 -0.85 -6.87 3.80
N GLY A 27 -0.96 -7.54 2.65
CA GLY A 27 -0.11 -7.27 1.49
C GLY A 27 -0.28 -5.85 0.92
N GLY A 28 -1.48 -5.27 1.02
CA GLY A 28 -1.74 -3.89 0.63
C GLY A 28 -1.06 -2.88 1.54
N HIS A 29 -1.07 -3.13 2.86
CA HIS A 29 -0.30 -2.33 3.82
C HIS A 29 1.21 -2.41 3.53
N VAL A 30 1.72 -3.62 3.29
CA VAL A 30 3.13 -3.83 2.93
C VAL A 30 3.46 -3.11 1.62
N THR A 31 2.55 -3.11 0.64
CA THR A 31 2.70 -2.38 -0.62
C THR A 31 2.84 -0.88 -0.38
N TRP A 32 2.01 -0.28 0.47
CA TRP A 32 2.16 1.13 0.86
C TRP A 32 3.54 1.41 1.49
N ARG A 33 3.97 0.57 2.42
CA ARG A 33 5.28 0.72 3.08
C ARG A 33 6.43 0.62 2.09
N LEU A 34 6.38 -0.33 1.16
CA LEU A 34 7.41 -0.51 0.15
C LEU A 34 7.41 0.63 -0.88
N LEU A 35 6.25 1.14 -1.26
CA LEU A 35 6.14 2.35 -2.06
C LEU A 35 6.85 3.54 -1.39
N ARG A 36 6.84 3.63 -0.05
CA ARG A 36 7.59 4.65 0.70
C ARG A 36 9.08 4.34 0.79
N GLU A 37 9.43 3.13 1.22
CA GLU A 37 10.77 2.79 1.72
C GLU A 37 11.71 2.22 0.64
N GLU A 38 11.20 1.71 -0.47
CA GLU A 38 12.01 1.11 -1.55
C GLU A 38 11.96 1.99 -2.82
N PRO A 39 13.01 2.77 -3.10
CA PRO A 39 13.02 3.70 -4.24
C PRO A 39 12.97 3.01 -5.60
N ARG A 40 13.33 1.72 -5.71
CA ARG A 40 13.24 0.95 -6.96
C ARG A 40 11.80 0.60 -7.35
N ILE A 41 10.87 0.58 -6.40
CA ILE A 41 9.45 0.35 -6.69
C ILE A 41 8.83 1.67 -7.13
N LYS A 42 8.54 1.79 -8.42
CA LYS A 42 7.93 2.98 -9.02
C LYS A 42 6.44 2.85 -9.25
N ILE A 43 5.93 1.63 -9.37
CA ILE A 43 4.53 1.33 -9.61
C ILE A 43 4.01 0.45 -8.48
N GLY A 44 2.89 0.84 -7.88
CA GLY A 44 2.28 0.04 -6.83
C GLY A 44 0.76 0.09 -6.81
N ILE A 45 0.15 -1.06 -6.51
CA ILE A 45 -1.28 -1.26 -6.48
C ILE A 45 -1.69 -1.88 -5.13
N PRO A 46 -1.74 -1.11 -4.03
CA PRO A 46 -2.26 -1.61 -2.76
C PRO A 46 -3.76 -1.89 -2.87
N ILE A 47 -4.16 -3.13 -2.56
CA ILE A 47 -5.56 -3.57 -2.60
C ILE A 47 -6.04 -3.79 -1.18
N ILE A 48 -7.04 -3.00 -0.76
CA ILE A 48 -7.69 -3.10 0.54
C ILE A 48 -6.66 -3.03 1.68
N GLY A 49 -5.69 -2.14 1.50
CA GLY A 49 -4.65 -1.85 2.49
C GLY A 49 -4.56 -0.35 2.67
N LEU A 50 -4.21 0.08 3.88
CA LEU A 50 -4.00 1.49 4.20
C LEU A 50 -2.51 1.77 4.35
N PRO A 51 -2.08 3.04 4.19
CA PRO A 51 -0.77 3.48 4.63
C PRO A 51 -0.52 3.08 6.10
N PHE A 52 0.73 2.81 6.45
CA PHE A 52 1.07 2.26 7.77
C PHE A 52 0.78 3.25 8.90
N GLU A 53 0.87 4.55 8.63
CA GLU A 53 0.47 5.65 9.51
C GLU A 53 -1.03 5.64 9.86
N SER A 54 -1.87 4.97 9.06
CA SER A 54 -3.28 4.74 9.37
C SER A 54 -3.49 3.56 10.34
N PHE A 55 -2.49 2.70 10.55
CA PHE A 55 -2.61 1.46 11.32
C PHE A 55 -3.18 1.68 12.74
N PRO A 56 -2.66 2.62 13.55
CA PRO A 56 -3.18 2.85 14.90
C PRO A 56 -4.64 3.33 14.90
N LYS A 57 -5.04 4.06 13.84
CA LYS A 57 -6.38 4.67 13.71
C LYS A 57 -7.50 3.64 13.60
N TYR A 58 -7.21 2.43 13.14
CA TYR A 58 -8.21 1.35 13.03
C TYR A 58 -7.88 0.13 13.90
N MET A 59 -6.60 -0.17 14.14
CA MET A 59 -6.22 -1.32 14.97
C MET A 59 -6.37 -1.06 16.47
N GLY A 60 -6.19 0.18 16.93
CA GLY A 60 -6.47 0.55 18.32
C GLY A 60 -7.93 0.29 18.70
N PRO A 61 -8.90 0.92 18.02
CA PRO A 61 -10.33 0.66 18.26
C PRO A 61 -10.74 -0.81 18.08
N ARG A 62 -10.10 -1.53 17.14
CA ARG A 62 -10.34 -2.97 16.97
C ARG A 62 -9.85 -3.78 18.16
N ALA A 63 -8.65 -3.51 18.67
CA ALA A 63 -8.12 -4.19 19.84
C ALA A 63 -9.04 -3.98 21.05
N GLU A 64 -9.48 -2.73 21.27
CA GLU A 64 -10.46 -2.40 22.31
C GLU A 64 -11.77 -3.17 22.15
N SER A 65 -12.33 -3.26 20.93
CA SER A 65 -13.56 -4.02 20.68
C SER A 65 -13.43 -5.52 20.97
N LEU A 66 -12.21 -6.04 20.93
CA LEU A 66 -11.88 -7.44 21.20
C LEU A 66 -11.38 -7.65 22.64
N SER A 67 -11.41 -6.63 23.49
CA SER A 67 -10.84 -6.66 24.85
C SER A 67 -9.35 -7.03 24.85
N ILE A 68 -8.62 -6.67 23.80
CA ILE A 68 -7.18 -6.84 23.68
C ILE A 68 -6.51 -5.50 24.04
N PRO A 69 -5.60 -5.45 25.03
CA PRO A 69 -4.89 -4.22 25.35
C PRO A 69 -4.07 -3.70 24.16
N PHE A 70 -4.27 -2.43 23.78
CA PHE A 70 -3.44 -1.75 22.78
C PHE A 70 -2.20 -1.09 23.42
N THR A 71 -1.54 -1.86 24.29
CA THR A 71 -0.35 -1.49 25.06
C THR A 71 0.58 -2.70 25.17
N ALA A 72 1.73 -2.58 25.85
CA ALA A 72 2.61 -3.72 26.08
C ALA A 72 1.88 -4.87 26.82
N PRO A 73 2.08 -6.15 26.43
CA PRO A 73 3.06 -6.64 25.45
C PRO A 73 2.59 -6.63 23.98
N THR A 74 1.30 -6.41 23.72
CA THR A 74 0.70 -6.48 22.37
C THR A 74 1.16 -5.35 21.45
N TYR A 75 1.27 -4.14 22.00
CA TYR A 75 1.67 -2.92 21.31
C TYR A 75 2.80 -2.21 22.09
N PRO A 76 4.04 -2.73 22.02
CA PRO A 76 5.13 -2.26 22.84
C PRO A 76 5.56 -0.84 22.48
N PRO A 77 6.07 -0.03 23.43
CA PRO A 77 6.53 1.33 23.17
C PRO A 77 7.58 1.44 22.06
N SER A 78 8.43 0.43 21.89
CA SER A 78 9.44 0.38 20.82
C SER A 78 8.86 0.23 19.41
N LEU A 79 7.60 -0.22 19.29
CA LEU A 79 6.91 -0.33 18.00
C LEU A 79 6.31 1.02 17.57
N LYS A 80 5.94 1.89 18.51
CA LYS A 80 5.26 3.17 18.21
C LYS A 80 6.05 4.04 17.23
N PRO A 81 7.35 4.31 17.40
CA PRO A 81 8.10 5.12 16.44
C PRO A 81 8.14 4.53 15.02
N LEU A 82 7.98 3.21 14.88
CA LEU A 82 8.00 2.51 13.59
C LEU A 82 6.67 2.58 12.85
N LEU A 83 5.56 2.84 13.55
CA LEU A 83 4.19 2.87 12.99
C LEU A 83 3.55 4.26 13.04
N GLU A 84 3.88 5.06 14.04
CA GLU A 84 3.31 6.39 14.35
C GLU A 84 4.31 7.54 14.12
N GLY A 85 5.54 7.24 13.70
CA GLY A 85 6.53 8.26 13.38
C GLY A 85 6.09 9.17 12.23
N GLU A 86 6.73 10.33 12.11
CA GLU A 86 6.48 11.24 10.99
C GLU A 86 6.75 10.55 9.65
N VAL A 87 5.86 10.76 8.69
CA VAL A 87 5.94 10.17 7.36
C VAL A 87 6.40 11.21 6.36
N ASP A 88 7.57 10.97 5.74
CA ASP A 88 8.02 11.74 4.60
C ASP A 88 7.29 11.30 3.32
N HIS A 89 6.21 12.03 2.99
CA HIS A 89 5.46 11.81 1.76
C HIS A 89 6.25 12.15 0.48
N SER A 90 7.37 12.87 0.56
CA SER A 90 8.17 13.23 -0.62
C SER A 90 8.78 12.02 -1.31
N SER A 91 8.98 10.92 -0.58
CA SER A 91 9.41 9.62 -1.09
C SER A 91 8.46 9.04 -2.16
N TYR A 92 7.19 9.44 -2.17
CA TYR A 92 6.21 8.98 -3.17
C TYR A 92 6.28 9.75 -4.50
N LYS A 93 7.01 10.87 -4.59
CA LYS A 93 7.09 11.66 -5.82
C LYS A 93 7.56 10.83 -7.03
N GLY A 94 6.95 11.07 -8.18
CA GLY A 94 7.20 10.38 -9.45
C GLY A 94 6.64 8.95 -9.54
N LYS A 95 6.02 8.42 -8.47
CA LYS A 95 5.47 7.06 -8.47
C LYS A 95 4.10 6.99 -9.15
N LYS A 96 3.71 5.77 -9.53
CA LYS A 96 2.41 5.41 -10.10
C LYS A 96 1.64 4.55 -9.10
N ILE A 97 0.63 5.11 -8.44
CA ILE A 97 -0.08 4.42 -7.34
C ILE A 97 -1.58 4.28 -7.65
N LEU A 98 -2.10 3.06 -7.60
CA LEU A 98 -3.54 2.82 -7.67
C LEU A 98 -3.99 2.09 -6.40
N THR A 99 -4.76 2.75 -5.54
CA THR A 99 -5.29 2.11 -4.32
C THR A 99 -6.74 1.68 -4.53
N LEU A 100 -7.04 0.42 -4.24
CA LEU A 100 -8.33 -0.21 -4.54
C LEU A 100 -9.02 -0.67 -3.26
N HIS A 101 -10.27 -0.29 -3.03
CA HIS A 101 -10.99 -0.58 -1.79
C HIS A 101 -12.41 -1.09 -2.02
N GLY A 102 -12.95 -1.83 -1.05
CA GLY A 102 -14.38 -2.10 -0.95
C GLY A 102 -15.05 -1.09 -0.03
N ALA A 103 -16.10 -0.41 -0.49
CA ALA A 103 -16.76 0.64 0.29
C ALA A 103 -17.46 0.11 1.56
N ARG A 104 -17.73 -1.20 1.63
CA ARG A 104 -18.38 -1.88 2.76
C ARG A 104 -17.38 -2.68 3.60
N ASP A 105 -16.08 -2.49 3.40
CA ASP A 105 -15.06 -3.20 4.17
C ASP A 105 -15.05 -2.75 5.64
N LYS A 106 -15.34 -3.68 6.53
CA LYS A 106 -15.30 -3.47 7.99
C LYS A 106 -13.97 -3.95 8.63
N LEU A 107 -13.18 -4.72 7.90
CA LEU A 107 -11.88 -5.25 8.34
C LEU A 107 -10.72 -4.31 7.98
N VAL A 108 -10.79 -3.57 6.88
CA VAL A 108 -9.85 -2.48 6.60
C VAL A 108 -10.66 -1.27 6.12
N PRO A 109 -11.32 -0.54 7.04
CA PRO A 109 -12.26 0.51 6.66
C PRO A 109 -11.52 1.68 6.02
N LEU A 110 -11.84 2.00 4.76
CA LEU A 110 -11.18 3.04 3.97
C LEU A 110 -11.18 4.39 4.70
N GLU A 111 -12.29 4.73 5.35
CA GLU A 111 -12.46 5.99 6.06
C GLU A 111 -11.41 6.23 7.16
N LYS A 112 -10.79 5.16 7.70
CA LYS A 112 -9.76 5.27 8.74
C LYS A 112 -8.40 5.71 8.22
N GLY A 113 -8.15 5.56 6.92
CA GLY A 113 -6.91 5.99 6.27
C GLY A 113 -7.10 6.97 5.11
N LEU A 114 -8.34 7.41 4.84
CA LEU A 114 -8.64 8.26 3.69
C LEU A 114 -7.80 9.54 3.66
N GLY A 115 -7.66 10.24 4.79
CA GLY A 115 -6.85 11.46 4.86
C GLY A 115 -5.36 11.23 4.55
N ASP A 116 -4.78 10.10 5.02
CA ASP A 116 -3.39 9.76 4.73
C ASP A 116 -3.21 9.42 3.25
N ILE A 117 -4.16 8.67 2.68
CA ILE A 117 -4.19 8.35 1.25
C ILE A 117 -4.29 9.63 0.43
N GLU A 118 -5.24 10.52 0.73
CA GLU A 118 -5.43 11.78 0.02
C GLU A 118 -4.16 12.65 0.04
N GLU A 119 -3.42 12.66 1.14
CA GLU A 119 -2.17 13.38 1.21
C GLU A 119 -1.09 12.77 0.32
N VAL A 120 -0.93 11.45 0.33
CA VAL A 120 0.01 10.76 -0.57
C VAL A 120 -0.38 11.01 -2.03
N LEU A 121 -1.65 10.85 -2.38
CA LEU A 121 -2.17 11.10 -3.73
C LEU A 121 -1.89 12.53 -4.20
N ARG A 122 -2.07 13.51 -3.33
CA ARG A 122 -1.75 14.92 -3.61
C ARG A 122 -0.27 15.09 -3.93
N VAL A 123 0.62 14.52 -3.13
CA VAL A 123 2.08 14.64 -3.35
C VAL A 123 2.51 13.96 -4.64
N VAL A 124 1.97 12.77 -4.92
CA VAL A 124 2.26 12.05 -6.17
C VAL A 124 1.77 12.83 -7.38
N ASN A 125 0.50 13.25 -7.40
CA ASN A 125 -0.08 13.93 -8.56
C ASN A 125 0.48 15.34 -8.80
N ALA A 126 1.06 15.97 -7.77
CA ALA A 126 1.77 17.24 -7.91
C ALA A 126 3.21 17.09 -8.42
N SER A 127 3.73 15.86 -8.53
CA SER A 127 5.10 15.60 -8.95
C SER A 127 5.21 15.25 -10.42
N GLU A 128 6.32 15.63 -11.05
CA GLU A 128 6.61 15.27 -12.44
C GLU A 128 6.64 13.75 -12.62
N GLY A 129 5.94 13.26 -13.66
CA GLY A 129 5.81 11.84 -13.93
C GLY A 129 4.92 11.06 -12.94
N GLY A 130 4.50 11.67 -11.82
CA GLY A 130 3.66 11.04 -10.82
C GLY A 130 2.22 10.86 -11.28
N LYS A 131 1.59 9.77 -10.85
CA LYS A 131 0.16 9.54 -11.04
C LYS A 131 -0.38 8.69 -9.91
N ALA A 132 -1.43 9.15 -9.23
CA ALA A 132 -2.09 8.39 -8.19
C ALA A 132 -3.60 8.46 -8.27
N GLU A 133 -4.26 7.33 -8.06
CA GLU A 133 -5.72 7.19 -8.06
C GLU A 133 -6.19 6.34 -6.88
N LEU A 134 -7.34 6.73 -6.31
CA LEU A 134 -8.12 5.90 -5.39
C LEU A 134 -9.38 5.45 -6.10
N TRP A 135 -9.70 4.18 -6.00
CA TRP A 135 -10.97 3.64 -6.45
C TRP A 135 -11.61 2.77 -5.36
N SER A 136 -12.91 2.95 -5.16
CA SER A 136 -13.70 2.22 -4.17
C SER A 136 -14.93 1.58 -4.82
N GLN A 137 -15.13 0.28 -4.59
CA GLN A 137 -16.28 -0.46 -5.08
C GLN A 137 -17.43 -0.39 -4.08
N GLU A 138 -18.52 0.27 -4.47
CA GLU A 138 -19.68 0.55 -3.60
C GLU A 138 -20.28 -0.69 -2.91
N ASN A 139 -20.30 -1.82 -3.61
CA ASN A 139 -20.93 -3.06 -3.13
C ASN A 139 -19.95 -4.11 -2.58
N ALA A 140 -18.65 -3.82 -2.52
CA ALA A 140 -17.67 -4.78 -2.03
C ALA A 140 -17.29 -4.54 -0.56
N GLY A 141 -17.11 -5.64 0.18
CA GLY A 141 -16.55 -5.64 1.54
C GLY A 141 -15.04 -5.93 1.52
N HIS A 142 -14.56 -6.75 2.45
CA HIS A 142 -13.17 -7.21 2.50
C HIS A 142 -12.92 -8.33 1.48
N VAL A 143 -12.90 -8.00 0.19
CA VAL A 143 -12.68 -8.98 -0.88
C VAL A 143 -11.97 -8.33 -2.07
N CYS A 144 -10.97 -9.01 -2.63
CA CYS A 144 -10.42 -8.63 -3.92
C CYS A 144 -11.38 -9.09 -5.02
N SER A 145 -12.09 -8.15 -5.64
CA SER A 145 -13.07 -8.45 -6.69
C SER A 145 -12.41 -8.56 -8.07
N ASP A 146 -13.11 -9.19 -9.01
CA ASP A 146 -12.66 -9.24 -10.41
C ASP A 146 -12.41 -7.86 -11.01
N GLU A 147 -13.20 -6.86 -10.60
CA GLU A 147 -13.01 -5.48 -11.05
C GLU A 147 -11.71 -4.87 -10.50
N MET A 148 -11.35 -5.18 -9.25
CA MET A 148 -10.05 -4.77 -8.71
C MET A 148 -8.89 -5.43 -9.47
N LEU A 149 -9.04 -6.70 -9.83
CA LEU A 149 -8.04 -7.43 -10.63
C LEU A 149 -7.88 -6.82 -12.02
N ARG A 150 -8.98 -6.50 -12.70
CA ARG A 150 -8.94 -5.83 -14.02
C ARG A 150 -8.24 -4.48 -13.94
N ARG A 151 -8.62 -3.63 -12.98
CA ARG A 151 -7.99 -2.32 -12.77
C ARG A 151 -6.50 -2.44 -12.45
N THR A 152 -6.11 -3.46 -11.69
CA THR A 152 -4.70 -3.75 -11.42
C THR A 152 -3.97 -4.09 -12.72
N ALA A 153 -4.52 -4.98 -13.54
CA ALA A 153 -3.94 -5.34 -14.83
C ALA A 153 -3.84 -4.13 -15.78
N ASP A 154 -4.89 -3.30 -15.87
CA ASP A 154 -4.91 -2.09 -16.69
C ASP A 154 -3.87 -1.08 -16.24
N TRP A 155 -3.67 -0.92 -14.93
CA TRP A 155 -2.65 -0.03 -14.37
C TRP A 155 -1.24 -0.49 -14.71
N VAL A 156 -0.97 -1.79 -14.56
CA VAL A 156 0.31 -2.40 -14.92
C VAL A 156 0.57 -2.28 -16.42
N TRP A 157 -0.44 -2.56 -17.25
CA TRP A 157 -0.36 -2.40 -18.70
C TRP A 157 0.00 -0.96 -19.09
N THR A 158 -0.66 0.02 -18.46
CA THR A 158 -0.50 1.44 -18.80
C THR A 158 0.85 2.00 -18.39
N TYR A 159 1.38 1.60 -17.23
CA TYR A 159 2.56 2.24 -16.64
C TYR A 159 3.81 1.37 -16.57
N GLY A 160 3.68 0.04 -16.57
CA GLY A 160 4.81 -0.89 -16.43
C GLY A 160 5.36 -1.43 -17.75
N LEU A 161 4.71 -1.09 -18.88
CA LEU A 161 5.13 -1.52 -20.22
C LEU A 161 5.42 -0.33 -21.16
N SER A 162 5.42 0.89 -20.63
CA SER A 162 5.61 2.15 -21.36
C SER A 162 7.06 2.61 -21.38
#